data_AF-A0A925WMG4-F1
#
_entry.id   AF-A0A925WMG4-F1
#
_cell.length_a   1.000
_cell.length_b   1.000
_cell.length_c   1.000
_cell.angle_alpha   90.00
_cell.angle_beta   90.00
_cell.angle_gamma   90.00
#
_symmetry.space_group_name_H-M   'P 1'
#
loop_
_entity.id
_entity.type
_entity.pdbx_description
1 polymer ?
#
loop_
_entity_poly.entity_id
_entity_poly.type
_entity_poly.pdbx_seq_one_letter_code
_entity_poly.pdbx_strand_id
1 'polypeptide(L)'
;MRALFGSVLKVRFLLEAGCIGLFLIQALRYLVGALYGRIGSASVFPAIDPALINPDIPGLLNPSVVQTEITLLVVMAALPILAVLIGRVRPLLMVVTVGVAAGRALMLQPTLITSASAAAITVGFGLLYIAFIVRQRAYTLPYLFVLGFGADQLFRAVGNTLDPSWSPAYANIQLGVSAALVLLSLINF
;
A
#
# COMPACT_ATOMS: atom_id res chain seq x y z
N MET A 1 11.48 24.65 27.36
CA MET A 1 10.89 24.73 26.00
C MET A 1 11.53 23.82 24.96
N ARG A 2 12.86 23.76 24.76
CA ARG A 2 13.50 22.89 23.72
C ARG A 2 13.13 21.39 23.79
N ALA A 3 12.96 20.82 24.99
CA ALA A 3 12.58 19.42 25.17
C ALA A 3 11.15 19.10 24.65
N LEU A 4 10.21 20.04 24.82
CA LEU A 4 8.83 19.91 24.34
C LEU A 4 8.78 19.87 22.80
N PHE A 5 9.49 20.77 22.12
CA PHE A 5 9.54 20.79 20.65
C PHE A 5 10.16 19.50 20.06
N GLY A 6 11.19 18.95 20.71
CA GLY A 6 11.79 17.69 20.28
C GLY A 6 10.85 16.48 20.39
N SER A 7 9.95 16.46 21.38
CA SER A 7 8.97 15.39 21.55
C SER A 7 7.88 15.42 20.47
N VAL A 8 7.39 16.62 20.11
CA VAL A 8 6.34 16.80 19.10
C VAL A 8 6.82 16.35 17.72
N LEU A 9 8.05 16.71 17.35
CA LEU A 9 8.67 16.28 16.08
C LEU A 9 8.77 14.75 15.98
N LYS A 10 9.24 14.10 17.05
CA LYS A 10 9.33 12.64 17.09
C LYS A 10 7.97 11.99 16.90
N VAL A 11 6.94 12.45 17.62
CA VAL A 11 5.59 11.89 17.49
C VAL A 11 5.07 12.00 16.05
N ARG A 12 5.30 13.11 15.36
CA ARG A 12 4.87 13.27 13.95
C ARG A 12 5.54 12.27 13.02
N PHE A 13 6.84 12.02 13.18
CA PHE A 13 7.53 11.00 12.39
C PHE A 13 7.06 9.58 12.72
N LEU A 14 6.71 9.31 13.99
CA LEU A 14 6.14 8.02 14.39
C LEU A 14 4.73 7.82 13.82
N LEU A 15 3.90 8.87 13.78
CA LEU A 15 2.58 8.82 13.16
C LEU A 15 2.67 8.56 11.65
N GLU A 16 3.57 9.25 10.95
CA GLU A 16 3.79 9.04 9.52
C GLU A 16 4.23 7.60 9.25
N ALA A 17 5.24 7.12 9.98
CA ALA A 17 5.75 5.77 9.87
C ALA A 17 4.68 4.72 10.20
N GLY A 18 3.87 4.94 11.24
CA GLY A 18 2.77 4.05 11.62
C GLY A 18 1.67 3.98 10.57
N CYS A 19 1.25 5.11 9.99
CA CYS A 19 0.27 5.15 8.90
C CYS A 19 0.79 4.44 7.65
N ILE A 20 2.05 4.67 7.26
CA ILE A 20 2.67 3.96 6.12
C ILE A 20 2.79 2.47 6.40
N GLY A 21 3.17 2.09 7.62
CA GLY A 21 3.21 0.70 8.06
C GLY A 21 1.85 0.02 7.93
N LEU A 22 0.78 0.66 8.43
CA LEU A 22 -0.59 0.17 8.30
C LEU A 22 -0.97 -0.03 6.83
N PHE A 23 -0.74 0.97 5.98
CA PHE A 23 -1.08 0.91 4.56
C PHE A 23 -0.31 -0.21 3.84
N LEU A 24 0.99 -0.34 4.14
CA LEU A 24 1.84 -1.38 3.58
C LEU A 24 1.35 -2.78 3.97
N ILE A 25 1.08 -3.02 5.26
CA ILE A 25 0.69 -4.35 5.76
C ILE A 25 -0.68 -4.77 5.20
N GLN A 26 -1.66 -3.85 5.20
CA GLN A 26 -2.96 -4.12 4.60
C GLN A 26 -2.86 -4.37 3.10
N ALA A 27 -2.07 -3.56 2.38
CA ALA A 27 -1.88 -3.73 0.95
C ALA A 27 -1.17 -5.04 0.62
N LEU A 28 -0.16 -5.43 1.40
CA LEU A 28 0.55 -6.71 1.23
C LEU A 28 -0.40 -7.89 1.41
N ARG A 29 -1.21 -7.88 2.48
CA ARG A 29 -2.22 -8.94 2.73
C ARG A 29 -3.25 -9.00 1.61
N TYR A 30 -3.74 -7.86 1.15
CA TYR A 30 -4.66 -7.78 0.02
C TYR A 30 -4.03 -8.37 -1.24
N LEU A 31 -2.80 -7.93 -1.55
CA LEU A 31 -2.09 -8.29 -2.77
C LEU A 31 -1.85 -9.80 -2.87
N VAL A 32 -1.45 -10.45 -1.78
CA VAL A 32 -1.25 -11.92 -1.77
C VAL A 32 -2.56 -12.65 -2.09
N GLY A 33 -3.65 -12.29 -1.42
CA GLY A 33 -4.96 -12.91 -1.66
C GLY A 33 -5.50 -12.62 -3.06
N ALA A 34 -5.33 -11.37 -3.53
CA ALA A 34 -5.74 -10.97 -4.86
C ALA A 34 -4.96 -11.75 -5.92
N LEU A 35 -3.63 -11.75 -5.89
CA LEU A 35 -2.83 -12.46 -6.91
C LEU A 35 -3.11 -13.96 -6.91
N TYR A 36 -3.26 -14.59 -5.74
CA TYR A 36 -3.61 -16.00 -5.66
C TYR A 36 -4.93 -16.29 -6.40
N GLY A 37 -5.99 -15.54 -6.10
CA GLY A 37 -7.29 -15.71 -6.77
C GLY A 37 -7.25 -15.39 -8.26
N ARG A 38 -6.50 -14.35 -8.66
CA ARG A 38 -6.38 -13.92 -10.05
C ARG A 38 -5.57 -14.90 -10.91
N ILE A 39 -4.47 -15.43 -10.39
CA ILE A 39 -3.67 -16.48 -11.06
C ILE A 39 -4.51 -17.76 -11.21
N GLY A 40 -5.24 -18.15 -10.15
CA GLY A 40 -6.18 -19.27 -10.22
C GLY A 40 -7.28 -19.07 -11.28
N SER A 41 -7.81 -17.85 -11.39
CA SER A 41 -8.77 -17.54 -12.46
C SER A 41 -8.14 -17.64 -13.85
N ALA A 42 -6.94 -17.09 -14.04
CA ALA A 42 -6.27 -17.09 -15.34
C ALA A 42 -5.89 -18.51 -15.82
N SER A 43 -5.61 -19.45 -14.90
CA SER A 43 -5.27 -20.83 -15.28
C SER A 43 -6.46 -21.64 -15.78
N VAL A 44 -7.69 -21.26 -15.39
CA VAL A 44 -8.93 -21.91 -15.83
C VAL A 44 -9.39 -21.36 -17.18
N PHE A 45 -8.96 -20.14 -17.55
CA PHE A 45 -9.39 -19.46 -18.78
C PHE A 45 -9.22 -20.28 -20.07
N PRO A 46 -8.10 -21.01 -20.31
CA PRO A 46 -7.94 -21.83 -21.52
C PRO A 46 -8.88 -23.03 -21.60
N ALA A 47 -9.50 -23.44 -20.48
CA ALA A 47 -10.40 -24.58 -20.39
C ALA A 47 -11.88 -24.21 -20.59
N ILE A 48 -12.19 -22.91 -20.73
CA ILE A 48 -13.55 -22.41 -20.91
C ILE A 48 -13.67 -21.80 -22.32
N ASP A 49 -14.74 -22.14 -23.05
CA ASP A 49 -15.06 -21.48 -24.31
C ASP A 49 -15.38 -19.99 -24.06
N PRO A 50 -14.63 -19.04 -24.66
CA PRO A 50 -14.89 -17.61 -24.55
C PRO A 50 -16.31 -17.19 -24.91
N ALA A 51 -16.98 -17.93 -25.82
CA ALA A 51 -18.36 -17.66 -26.21
C ALA A 51 -19.40 -17.97 -25.12
N LEU A 52 -19.03 -18.81 -24.15
CA LEU A 52 -19.86 -19.21 -23.01
C LEU A 52 -19.61 -18.38 -21.76
N ILE A 53 -18.63 -17.45 -21.81
CA ILE A 53 -18.26 -16.61 -20.69
C ILE A 53 -19.19 -15.39 -20.65
N ASN A 54 -20.03 -15.31 -19.63
CA ASN A 54 -20.72 -14.06 -19.32
C ASN A 54 -19.68 -13.07 -18.75
N PRO A 55 -19.43 -11.93 -19.43
CA PRO A 55 -18.43 -10.95 -19.00
C PRO A 55 -18.78 -10.28 -17.66
N ASP A 56 -20.02 -10.38 -17.21
CA ASP A 56 -20.49 -9.78 -15.95
C ASP A 56 -20.27 -10.70 -14.73
N ILE A 57 -19.78 -11.93 -14.92
CA ILE A 57 -19.50 -12.83 -13.80
C ILE A 57 -18.25 -12.32 -13.05
N PRO A 58 -18.40 -11.93 -11.77
CA PRO A 58 -17.26 -11.46 -10.99
C PRO A 58 -16.23 -12.58 -10.80
N GLY A 59 -14.95 -12.25 -10.99
CA GLY A 59 -13.84 -13.14 -10.62
C GLY A 59 -13.24 -13.95 -11.76
N LEU A 60 -13.80 -13.92 -12.98
CA LEU A 60 -13.12 -14.43 -14.17
C LEU A 60 -12.31 -13.30 -14.82
N LEU A 61 -10.99 -13.47 -14.89
CA LEU A 61 -10.08 -12.47 -15.42
C LEU A 61 -9.33 -12.99 -16.63
N ASN A 62 -9.19 -12.13 -17.63
CA ASN A 62 -8.37 -12.42 -18.79
C ASN A 62 -6.89 -12.57 -18.35
N PRO A 63 -6.18 -13.62 -18.81
CA PRO A 63 -4.76 -13.82 -18.50
C PRO A 63 -3.87 -12.61 -18.80
N SER A 64 -4.21 -11.79 -19.81
CA SER A 64 -3.45 -10.58 -20.15
C SER A 64 -3.44 -9.55 -19.01
N VAL A 65 -4.57 -9.36 -18.31
CA VAL A 65 -4.69 -8.45 -17.17
C VAL A 65 -3.80 -8.92 -16.03
N VAL A 66 -3.83 -10.22 -15.72
CA VAL A 66 -3.02 -10.83 -14.66
C VAL A 66 -1.53 -10.70 -14.98
N GLN A 67 -1.14 -10.88 -16.24
CA GLN A 67 0.24 -10.69 -16.69
C GLN A 67 0.71 -9.24 -16.50
N THR A 68 -0.13 -8.25 -16.80
CA THR A 68 0.18 -6.83 -16.55
C THR A 68 0.36 -6.56 -15.05
N GLU A 69 -0.51 -7.12 -14.20
CA GLU A 69 -0.43 -6.95 -12.74
C GLU A 69 0.85 -7.56 -12.17
N ILE A 70 1.22 -8.77 -12.59
CA ILE A 70 2.47 -9.43 -12.17
C ILE A 70 3.68 -8.62 -12.66
N THR A 71 3.66 -8.15 -13.90
CA THR A 71 4.75 -7.33 -14.45
C THR A 71 4.92 -6.05 -13.64
N LEU A 72 3.83 -5.34 -13.35
CA LEU A 72 3.85 -4.15 -12.50
C LEU A 72 4.37 -4.47 -11.10
N LEU A 73 3.94 -5.59 -10.51
CA LEU A 73 4.43 -6.02 -9.20
C LEU A 73 5.94 -6.22 -9.19
N VAL A 74 6.49 -6.91 -10.19
CA VAL A 74 7.95 -7.14 -10.29
C VAL A 74 8.69 -5.81 -10.38
N VAL A 75 8.20 -4.87 -11.18
CA VAL A 75 8.77 -3.52 -11.28
C VAL A 75 8.68 -2.78 -9.94
N MET A 76 7.53 -2.83 -9.27
CA MET A 76 7.32 -2.18 -7.97
C MET A 76 8.14 -2.81 -6.84
N ALA A 77 8.38 -4.12 -6.89
CA ALA A 77 9.24 -4.82 -5.94
C ALA A 77 10.73 -4.45 -6.10
N ALA A 78 11.14 -4.04 -7.31
CA ALA A 78 12.48 -3.54 -7.59
C ALA A 78 12.67 -2.06 -7.18
N LEU A 79 11.59 -1.32 -6.92
CA LEU A 79 11.62 0.10 -6.56
C LEU A 79 12.59 0.45 -5.40
N PRO A 80 12.73 -0.36 -4.33
CA PRO A 80 13.68 -0.08 -3.23
C PRO A 80 15.14 0.00 -3.67
N ILE A 81 15.52 -0.59 -4.81
CA ILE A 81 16.87 -0.48 -5.37
C ILE A 81 17.19 0.99 -5.71
N LEU A 82 16.18 1.78 -6.09
CA LEU A 82 16.36 3.22 -6.32
C LEU A 82 16.85 3.96 -5.08
N ALA A 83 16.50 3.52 -3.86
CA ALA A 83 17.04 4.14 -2.65
C ALA A 83 18.57 3.98 -2.58
N VAL A 84 19.12 2.87 -3.09
CA VAL A 84 20.57 2.66 -3.18
C VAL A 84 21.20 3.71 -4.08
N LEU A 85 20.64 3.91 -5.27
CA LEU A 85 21.17 4.81 -6.29
C LEU A 85 21.04 6.29 -5.90
N ILE A 86 19.92 6.68 -5.29
CA ILE A 86 19.60 8.10 -5.05
C ILE A 86 20.19 8.63 -3.72
N GLY A 87 20.58 7.75 -2.79
CA GLY A 87 21.26 8.16 -1.56
C GLY A 87 20.34 8.76 -0.50
N ARG A 88 20.68 9.95 0.04
CA ARG A 88 20.02 10.58 1.22
C ARG A 88 19.20 11.84 0.88
N VAL A 89 18.57 11.87 -0.28
CA VAL A 89 17.72 13.00 -0.70
C VAL A 89 16.43 12.99 0.13
N ARG A 90 16.31 13.95 1.07
CA ARG A 90 15.14 14.09 1.95
C ARG A 90 13.81 14.30 1.21
N PRO A 91 13.71 15.13 0.15
CA PRO A 91 12.42 15.38 -0.51
C PRO A 91 11.76 14.16 -1.11
N LEU A 92 12.53 13.10 -1.36
CA LEU A 92 11.98 11.85 -1.86
C LEU A 92 11.13 11.12 -0.84
N LEU A 93 11.31 11.33 0.47
CA LEU A 93 10.39 10.77 1.47
C LEU A 93 8.97 11.28 1.26
N MET A 94 8.79 12.53 0.83
CA MET A 94 7.47 13.07 0.51
C MET A 94 6.88 12.40 -0.73
N VAL A 95 7.65 12.31 -1.82
CA VAL A 95 7.21 11.65 -3.06
C VAL A 95 6.81 10.20 -2.80
N VAL A 96 7.60 9.50 -2.00
CA VAL A 96 7.33 8.10 -1.63
C VAL A 96 6.07 7.99 -0.79
N THR A 97 5.88 8.87 0.19
CA THR A 97 4.67 8.90 1.02
C THR A 97 3.42 9.18 0.17
N VAL A 98 3.51 10.10 -0.79
CA VAL A 98 2.44 10.36 -1.76
C VAL A 98 2.14 9.10 -2.58
N GLY A 99 3.17 8.38 -3.03
CA GLY A 99 3.01 7.11 -3.74
C GLY A 99 2.27 6.04 -2.93
N VAL A 100 2.62 5.86 -1.64
CA VAL A 100 1.89 4.95 -0.74
C VAL A 100 0.44 5.40 -0.56
N ALA A 101 0.20 6.68 -0.27
CA ALA A 101 -1.13 7.22 -0.01
C ALA A 101 -2.06 7.13 -1.23
N ALA A 102 -1.53 7.46 -2.42
CA ALA A 102 -2.25 7.38 -3.68
C ALA A 102 -2.56 5.94 -4.07
N GLY A 103 -1.58 5.04 -3.99
CA GLY A 103 -1.78 3.61 -4.22
C GLY A 103 -2.88 3.07 -3.31
N ARG A 104 -2.84 3.41 -2.01
CA ARG A 104 -3.83 2.92 -1.05
C ARG A 104 -5.24 3.45 -1.30
N ALA A 105 -5.37 4.70 -1.73
CA ALA A 105 -6.65 5.28 -2.14
C ALA A 105 -7.22 4.58 -3.39
N LEU A 106 -6.38 4.35 -4.41
CA LEU A 106 -6.77 3.70 -5.66
C LEU A 106 -7.21 2.25 -5.47
N MET A 107 -6.79 1.57 -4.40
CA MET A 107 -7.27 0.21 -4.09
C MET A 107 -8.79 0.14 -3.87
N LEU A 108 -9.39 1.20 -3.31
CA LEU A 108 -10.84 1.26 -3.01
C LEU A 108 -11.66 1.93 -4.12
N GLN A 109 -11.00 2.65 -5.02
CA GLN A 109 -11.61 3.31 -6.17
C GLN A 109 -10.83 2.94 -7.44
N PRO A 110 -10.88 1.67 -7.88
CA PRO A 110 -10.16 1.20 -9.06
C PRO A 110 -10.85 1.71 -10.32
N THR A 111 -10.56 2.95 -10.71
CA THR A 111 -11.09 3.58 -11.93
C THR A 111 -10.15 3.39 -13.11
N LEU A 112 -8.87 3.73 -12.92
CA LEU A 112 -7.85 3.70 -13.99
C LEU A 112 -7.00 2.43 -13.97
N ILE A 113 -6.85 1.82 -12.80
CA ILE A 113 -6.03 0.62 -12.58
C ILE A 113 -6.79 -0.36 -11.72
N THR A 114 -6.43 -1.64 -11.81
CA THR A 114 -7.01 -2.66 -10.95
C THR A 114 -6.60 -2.45 -9.50
N SER A 115 -7.42 -2.92 -8.58
CA SER A 115 -7.11 -2.89 -7.14
C SER A 115 -5.83 -3.66 -6.80
N ALA A 116 -5.51 -4.75 -7.53
CA ALA A 116 -4.26 -5.47 -7.37
C ALA A 116 -3.05 -4.64 -7.83
N SER A 117 -3.18 -3.92 -8.95
CA SER A 117 -2.15 -2.97 -9.41
C SER A 117 -1.92 -1.84 -8.41
N ALA A 118 -2.99 -1.26 -7.87
CA ALA A 118 -2.92 -0.24 -6.83
C ALA A 118 -2.26 -0.75 -5.53
N ALA A 119 -2.53 -2.01 -5.16
CA ALA A 119 -1.88 -2.66 -4.02
C ALA A 119 -0.38 -2.87 -4.28
N ALA A 120 0.00 -3.30 -5.49
CA ALA A 120 1.40 -3.44 -5.88
C ALA A 120 2.16 -2.09 -5.81
N ILE A 121 1.53 -1.00 -6.25
CA ILE A 121 2.08 0.36 -6.12
C ILE A 121 2.28 0.72 -4.65
N THR A 122 1.26 0.50 -3.81
CA THR A 122 1.33 0.78 -2.37
C THR A 122 2.48 0.01 -1.70
N VAL A 123 2.62 -1.28 -2.02
CA VAL A 123 3.69 -2.13 -1.51
C VAL A 123 5.05 -1.66 -2.00
N GLY A 124 5.22 -1.38 -3.29
CA GLY A 124 6.48 -0.91 -3.86
C GLY A 124 6.96 0.39 -3.23
N PHE A 125 6.10 1.40 -3.13
CA PHE A 125 6.43 2.65 -2.44
C PHE A 125 6.63 2.45 -0.93
N GLY A 126 5.89 1.55 -0.28
CA GLY A 126 6.08 1.25 1.14
C GLY A 126 7.45 0.59 1.42
N LEU A 127 7.90 -0.29 0.54
CA LEU A 127 9.24 -0.88 0.61
C LEU A 127 10.33 0.16 0.33
N LEU A 128 10.11 1.05 -0.64
CA LEU A 128 11.01 2.17 -0.89
C LEU A 128 11.07 3.14 0.31
N TYR A 129 9.95 3.37 0.98
CA TYR A 129 9.89 4.16 2.21
C TYR A 129 10.75 3.53 3.29
N ILE A 130 10.61 2.22 3.53
CA ILE A 130 11.44 1.46 4.46
C ILE A 130 12.92 1.67 4.13
N ALA A 131 13.31 1.52 2.86
CA ALA A 131 14.69 1.71 2.42
C ALA A 131 15.23 3.12 2.70
N PHE A 132 14.40 4.15 2.55
CA PHE A 132 14.77 5.53 2.89
C PHE A 132 14.85 5.78 4.40
N ILE A 133 13.88 5.33 5.20
CA ILE A 133 13.88 5.59 6.65
C ILE A 133 15.02 4.85 7.36
N VAL A 134 15.42 3.66 6.90
CA VAL A 134 16.61 2.97 7.45
C VAL A 134 17.85 3.84 7.37
N ARG A 135 17.97 4.66 6.32
CA ARG A 135 19.14 5.51 6.08
C ARG A 135 19.02 6.89 6.73
N GLN A 136 17.82 7.44 6.78
CA GLN A 136 17.59 8.84 7.17
C GLN A 136 17.01 9.00 8.59
N ARG A 137 16.24 8.02 9.06
CA ARG A 137 15.45 8.08 10.29
C ARG A 137 15.31 6.68 10.94
N ALA A 138 16.42 5.95 11.10
CA ALA A 138 16.41 4.53 11.49
C ALA A 138 15.60 4.22 12.77
N TYR A 139 15.52 5.18 13.70
CA TYR A 139 14.75 5.04 14.94
C TYR A 139 13.24 4.87 14.74
N THR A 140 12.67 5.27 13.58
CA THR A 140 11.23 5.12 13.30
C THR A 140 10.87 3.72 12.78
N LEU A 141 11.87 2.94 12.31
CA LEU A 141 11.64 1.64 11.68
C LEU A 141 10.92 0.63 12.60
N PRO A 142 11.29 0.44 13.87
CA PRO A 142 10.55 -0.48 14.74
C PRO A 142 9.09 -0.07 14.92
N TYR A 143 8.83 1.24 15.02
CA TYR A 143 7.50 1.78 15.20
C TYR A 143 6.62 1.64 13.95
N LEU A 144 7.21 1.72 12.75
CA LEU A 144 6.49 1.42 11.50
C LEU A 144 5.84 0.03 11.58
N PHE A 145 6.61 -0.99 11.97
CA PHE A 145 6.10 -2.35 12.07
C PHE A 145 5.16 -2.55 13.26
N VAL A 146 5.53 -2.08 14.45
CA VAL A 146 4.70 -2.27 15.65
C VAL A 146 3.35 -1.57 15.51
N LEU A 147 3.33 -0.31 15.09
CA LEU A 147 2.09 0.43 14.90
C LEU A 147 1.31 -0.09 13.70
N GLY A 148 2.00 -0.43 12.61
CA GLY A 148 1.36 -0.98 11.41
C GLY A 148 0.67 -2.31 11.67
N PHE A 149 1.37 -3.29 12.25
CA PHE A 149 0.78 -4.60 12.58
C PHE A 149 -0.27 -4.45 13.68
N GLY A 150 -0.01 -3.66 14.71
CA GLY A 150 -0.95 -3.42 15.80
C GLY A 150 -2.27 -2.83 15.29
N ALA A 151 -2.20 -1.79 14.45
CA ALA A 151 -3.39 -1.22 13.83
C ALA A 151 -4.08 -2.21 12.89
N ASP A 152 -3.35 -2.96 12.05
CA ASP A 152 -3.94 -3.99 11.18
C ASP A 152 -4.72 -5.06 11.98
N GLN A 153 -4.20 -5.49 13.14
CA GLN A 153 -4.92 -6.42 14.01
C GLN A 153 -6.19 -5.79 14.60
N LEU A 154 -6.19 -4.50 14.94
CA LEU A 154 -7.40 -3.81 15.42
C LEU A 154 -8.49 -3.76 14.35
N PHE A 155 -8.14 -3.46 13.10
CA PHE A 155 -9.09 -3.49 11.98
C PHE A 155 -9.73 -4.87 11.83
N ARG A 156 -8.93 -5.93 11.92
CA ARG A 156 -9.42 -7.31 11.81
C ARG A 156 -10.21 -7.77 13.03
N ALA A 157 -9.88 -7.26 14.22
CA ALA A 157 -10.66 -7.54 15.43
C ALA A 157 -12.07 -6.95 15.32
N VAL A 158 -12.20 -5.73 14.80
CA VAL A 158 -13.49 -5.08 14.55
C VAL A 158 -14.32 -5.81 13.48
N GLY A 159 -13.67 -6.32 12.43
CA GLY A 159 -14.34 -7.02 11.34
C GLY A 159 -14.53 -8.53 11.54
N ASN A 160 -14.40 -9.08 12.75
CA ASN A 160 -14.46 -10.52 13.00
C ASN A 160 -13.55 -11.32 12.05
N THR A 161 -12.28 -10.91 11.96
CA THR A 161 -11.22 -11.37 11.04
C THR A 161 -11.26 -10.84 9.61
N LEU A 162 -12.41 -10.33 9.15
CA LEU A 162 -12.49 -9.57 7.90
C LEU A 162 -11.88 -8.17 8.10
N ASP A 163 -11.27 -7.64 7.05
CA ASP A 163 -10.77 -6.27 7.08
C ASP A 163 -11.79 -5.31 6.44
N PRO A 164 -12.44 -4.45 7.25
CA PRO A 164 -13.43 -3.50 6.74
C PRO A 164 -12.81 -2.42 5.85
N SER A 165 -11.48 -2.20 5.93
CA SER A 165 -10.78 -1.19 5.12
C SER A 165 -10.69 -1.55 3.63
N TRP A 166 -11.16 -2.73 3.24
CA TRP A 166 -11.27 -3.16 1.84
C TRP A 166 -12.66 -2.96 1.25
N SER A 167 -13.64 -2.59 2.08
CA SER A 167 -15.00 -2.33 1.62
C SER A 167 -15.09 -1.00 0.87
N PRO A 168 -15.90 -0.90 -0.20
CA PRO A 168 -16.22 0.38 -0.84
C PRO A 168 -16.77 1.43 0.12
N ALA A 169 -17.46 1.00 1.20
CA ALA A 169 -17.94 1.90 2.24
C ALA A 169 -16.82 2.65 2.98
N TYR A 170 -15.60 2.12 2.95
CA TYR A 170 -14.42 2.71 3.59
C TYR A 170 -13.70 3.73 2.70
N ALA A 171 -14.12 3.91 1.43
CA ALA A 171 -13.41 4.74 0.45
C ALA A 171 -13.19 6.18 0.92
N ASN A 172 -14.24 6.83 1.46
CA ASN A 172 -14.15 8.21 1.93
C ASN A 172 -13.22 8.36 3.15
N ILE A 173 -13.26 7.38 4.06
CA ILE A 173 -12.38 7.36 5.23
C ILE A 173 -10.94 7.17 4.79
N GLN A 174 -10.67 6.22 3.89
CA GLN A 174 -9.34 5.98 3.34
C GLN A 174 -8.80 7.21 2.61
N LEU A 175 -9.61 7.91 1.81
CA LEU A 175 -9.21 9.16 1.17
C LEU A 175 -8.82 10.22 2.20
N GLY A 176 -9.60 10.38 3.27
CA GLY A 176 -9.29 11.29 4.37
C GLY A 176 -7.96 10.95 5.05
N VAL A 177 -7.71 9.68 5.38
CA VAL A 177 -6.45 9.24 6.01
C VAL A 177 -5.27 9.38 5.04
N SER A 178 -5.44 9.05 3.75
CA SER A 178 -4.42 9.25 2.72
C SER A 178 -4.06 10.73 2.57
N ALA A 179 -5.05 11.63 2.54
CA ALA A 179 -4.81 13.07 2.47
C ALA A 179 -4.10 13.59 3.73
N ALA A 180 -4.52 13.14 4.91
CA ALA A 180 -3.86 13.48 6.18
C ALA A 180 -2.40 12.99 6.22
N LEU A 181 -2.12 11.81 5.68
CA LEU A 181 -0.76 11.28 5.57
C LEU A 181 0.12 12.15 4.65
N VAL A 182 -0.40 12.60 3.50
CA VAL A 182 0.32 13.51 2.61
C VAL A 182 0.61 14.85 3.29
N LEU A 183 -0.36 15.42 3.99
CA LEU A 183 -0.18 16.65 4.77
C LEU A 183 0.84 16.47 5.90
N LEU A 184 0.80 15.33 6.59
CA LEU A 184 1.77 15.01 7.63
C LEU A 184 3.18 14.93 7.06
N SER A 185 3.34 14.29 5.89
CA SER A 185 4.63 14.20 5.19
C SER A 185 5.17 15.56 4.75
N LEU A 186 4.29 16.45 4.27
CA LEU A 186 4.63 17.84 3.93
C LEU A 186 5.19 18.62 5.13
N ILE A 187 4.59 18.45 6.31
CA ILE A 187 5.02 19.12 7.54
C ILE A 187 6.32 18.52 8.09
N ASN A 188 6.55 17.24 7.83
CA ASN A 188 7.72 16.47 8.27
C ASN A 188 8.93 16.60 7.34
N PHE A 189 8.78 17.34 6.24
CA PHE A 189 9.83 17.55 5.25
C PHE A 189 10.96 18.46 5.77
#